data_AF-A0A8J6PT70-F1
#
_entry.id   AF-A0A8J6PT70-F1
#
_cell.length_a   1.000
_cell.length_b   1.000
_cell.length_c   1.000
_cell.angle_alpha   90.00
_cell.angle_beta   90.00
_cell.angle_gamma   90.00
#
_symmetry.space_group_name_H-M   'P 1'
#
loop_
_entity.id
_entity.type
_entity.pdbx_description
1 polymer ?
#
loop_
_entity_poly.entity_id
_entity_poly.type
_entity_poly.pdbx_seq_one_letter_code
_entity_poly.pdbx_strand_id
1 'polypeptide(L)'
;GKALALDTPLATPDGWTTMADVAVGDQVLGADGRPTTVIATSEILLGRQCYEVEFSDGSVLVADALHQWSTHDRKARRSGRTPQVRTTEQIAATVRTETADRRANHSISNPAPLKLPEAVLPIAPYTFGAWLGDGHSAAARITSADPEVVWHIEADGYEVTPSGPLVYTVQLPQAPPLPARECVVCGATFQPRHTGSKACGRSCGGRSRFVSAGGETPVCTDCGEPSAAMRNGNAGRRCPQCRITTGSLTALLRTVGVLGNKHIPAGYLRASEAQRRALLAGLLDTDGTVTATGNCQYTSTSRQLAEDVRELVLSLGYRCSISSKPVRRRTDTSSIGYTLTFTTSDQVFRLERKALAHKERSRSDATARRSARYIVDVRPVPSVPVRCVSIDNADKLYLAGRTMVPTHNSTASMDFARNAAIRSNCASAIFSLEMSKIEIVMRLLSAEARVPLHVLRSGQLSDDDWTKLARRMGEISEAPIFVDDTPSMNLMEIRAKARRLKQRHDLKLIVVDYLQLMTS
;
A
#
# COMPACT_ATOMS: atom_id res chain seq x y z
N GLY A 1 -11.95 -22.05 5.04
CA GLY A 1 -12.84 -21.24 4.20
C GLY A 1 -12.87 -19.86 4.80
N LYS A 2 -12.26 -18.88 4.12
CA LYS A 2 -12.16 -17.47 4.54
C LYS A 2 -11.96 -16.60 3.29
N ALA A 3 -12.94 -16.57 2.41
CA ALA A 3 -12.75 -16.15 1.03
C ALA A 3 -13.26 -14.73 0.76
N LEU A 4 -12.59 -14.00 -0.13
CA LEU A 4 -13.06 -12.72 -0.65
C LEU A 4 -13.46 -12.87 -2.12
N ALA A 5 -14.31 -11.95 -2.61
CA ALA A 5 -14.68 -11.91 -4.03
C ALA A 5 -13.46 -11.73 -4.93
N LEU A 6 -13.49 -12.37 -6.11
CA LEU A 6 -12.34 -12.43 -7.02
C LEU A 6 -11.87 -11.05 -7.51
N ASP A 7 -12.78 -10.10 -7.65
CA ASP A 7 -12.50 -8.73 -8.08
C ASP A 7 -11.90 -7.85 -6.97
N THR A 8 -11.78 -8.38 -5.74
CA THR A 8 -11.23 -7.63 -4.60
C THR A 8 -9.78 -7.23 -4.87
N PRO A 9 -9.45 -5.92 -4.91
CA PRO A 9 -8.08 -5.47 -5.10
C PRO A 9 -7.21 -5.81 -3.89
N LEU A 10 -5.98 -6.24 -4.12
CA LEU A 10 -4.97 -6.49 -3.09
C LEU A 10 -3.80 -5.53 -3.30
N ALA A 11 -3.38 -4.87 -2.22
CA ALA A 11 -2.28 -3.91 -2.29
C ALA A 11 -0.95 -4.66 -2.40
N THR A 12 -0.10 -4.26 -3.35
CA THR A 12 1.22 -4.87 -3.59
C THR A 12 2.32 -3.79 -3.56
N PRO A 13 3.60 -4.18 -3.40
CA PRO A 13 4.73 -3.24 -3.46
C PRO A 13 4.82 -2.48 -4.79
N ASP A 14 4.30 -3.04 -5.89
CA ASP A 14 4.39 -2.46 -7.24
C ASP A 14 3.07 -1.83 -7.71
N GLY A 15 2.02 -1.86 -6.89
CA GLY A 15 0.72 -1.32 -7.24
C GLY A 15 -0.41 -2.14 -6.65
N TRP A 16 -1.18 -2.79 -7.52
CA TRP A 16 -2.37 -3.54 -7.15
C TRP A 16 -2.45 -4.82 -7.98
N THR A 17 -2.88 -5.91 -7.33
CA THR A 17 -3.36 -7.13 -7.99
C THR A 17 -4.82 -7.35 -7.58
N THR A 18 -5.43 -8.44 -8.02
CA THR A 18 -6.78 -8.86 -7.59
C THR A 18 -6.73 -10.19 -6.87
N MET A 19 -7.78 -10.52 -6.14
CA MET A 19 -7.94 -11.85 -5.54
C MET A 19 -8.02 -12.96 -6.62
N ALA A 20 -8.46 -12.64 -7.84
CA ALA A 20 -8.43 -13.54 -8.98
C ALA A 20 -7.00 -13.84 -9.45
N ASP A 21 -6.18 -12.80 -9.59
CA ASP A 21 -4.90 -12.88 -10.29
C ASP A 21 -3.73 -13.22 -9.38
N VAL A 22 -3.88 -13.02 -8.06
CA VAL A 22 -2.82 -13.31 -7.09
C VAL A 22 -2.41 -14.79 -7.11
N ALA A 23 -1.09 -15.01 -7.17
CA ALA A 23 -0.46 -16.32 -7.24
C ALA A 23 0.48 -16.58 -6.06
N VAL A 24 0.82 -17.85 -5.86
CA VAL A 24 1.84 -18.24 -4.87
C VAL A 24 3.19 -17.67 -5.30
N GLY A 25 3.90 -17.02 -4.38
CA GLY A 25 5.15 -16.31 -4.63
C GLY A 25 4.98 -14.80 -4.78
N ASP A 26 3.78 -14.30 -5.08
CA ASP A 26 3.52 -12.87 -5.21
C ASP A 26 3.69 -12.14 -3.86
N GLN A 27 4.04 -10.86 -3.92
CA GLN A 27 4.10 -9.98 -2.76
C GLN A 27 2.80 -9.18 -2.61
N VAL A 28 2.20 -9.26 -1.43
CA VAL A 28 1.10 -8.38 -1.00
C VAL A 28 1.54 -7.58 0.22
N LEU A 29 0.77 -6.57 0.60
CA LEU A 29 1.09 -5.73 1.76
C LEU A 29 0.34 -6.21 3.00
N GLY A 30 1.07 -6.37 4.11
CA GLY A 30 0.57 -6.72 5.42
C GLY A 30 -0.05 -5.53 6.17
N ALA A 31 -0.79 -5.83 7.24
CA ALA A 31 -1.36 -4.78 8.12
C ALA A 31 -0.30 -3.94 8.86
N ASP A 32 0.91 -4.47 9.03
CA ASP A 32 2.08 -3.77 9.59
C ASP A 32 2.79 -2.85 8.59
N GLY A 33 2.27 -2.79 7.36
CA GLY A 33 2.75 -1.99 6.25
C GLY A 33 3.84 -2.66 5.41
N ARG A 34 4.34 -3.84 5.79
CA ARG A 34 5.46 -4.48 5.10
C ARG A 34 5.00 -5.42 3.99
N PRO A 35 5.82 -5.63 2.93
CA PRO A 35 5.61 -6.70 1.97
C PRO A 35 5.61 -8.07 2.66
N THR A 36 4.73 -8.96 2.22
CA THR A 36 4.61 -10.35 2.67
C THR A 36 4.26 -11.25 1.49
N THR A 37 4.80 -12.47 1.50
CA THR A 37 4.67 -13.42 0.41
C THR A 37 3.37 -14.21 0.51
N VAL A 38 2.69 -14.39 -0.63
CA VAL A 38 1.58 -15.34 -0.76
C VAL A 38 2.14 -16.75 -0.82
N ILE A 39 1.78 -17.59 0.14
CA ILE A 39 2.29 -18.97 0.27
C ILE A 39 1.30 -20.02 -0.23
N ALA A 40 0.00 -19.68 -0.28
CA ALA A 40 -1.01 -20.58 -0.80
C ALA A 40 -2.21 -19.81 -1.33
N THR A 41 -2.86 -20.38 -2.33
CA THR A 41 -4.13 -19.91 -2.88
C THR A 41 -5.08 -21.09 -2.99
N SER A 42 -6.36 -20.91 -2.64
CA SER A 42 -7.35 -21.96 -2.90
C SER A 42 -7.79 -21.98 -4.36
N GLU A 43 -8.47 -23.04 -4.76
CA GLU A 43 -9.37 -23.01 -5.92
C GLU A 43 -10.48 -21.96 -5.71
N ILE A 44 -11.12 -21.58 -6.81
CA ILE A 44 -12.29 -20.69 -6.79
C ILE A 44 -13.46 -21.46 -6.17
N LEU A 45 -14.04 -20.88 -5.12
CA LEU A 45 -15.18 -21.46 -4.42
C LEU A 45 -16.47 -20.82 -4.93
N LEU A 46 -17.44 -21.67 -5.25
CA LEU A 46 -18.75 -21.27 -5.78
C LEU A 46 -19.88 -21.63 -4.79
N GLY A 47 -21.04 -20.98 -4.93
CA GLY A 47 -22.25 -21.30 -4.16
C GLY A 47 -22.15 -21.02 -2.65
N ARG A 48 -21.27 -20.11 -2.23
CA ARG A 48 -21.09 -19.74 -0.83
C ARG A 48 -21.96 -18.54 -0.48
N GLN A 49 -22.56 -18.55 0.71
CA GLN A 49 -23.23 -17.37 1.23
C GLN A 49 -22.22 -16.22 1.35
N CYS A 50 -22.50 -15.11 0.67
CA CYS A 50 -21.66 -13.93 0.64
C CYS A 50 -22.37 -12.75 1.32
N TYR A 51 -21.57 -11.80 1.80
CA TYR A 51 -22.04 -10.57 2.39
C TYR A 51 -21.23 -9.39 1.84
N GLU A 52 -21.92 -8.28 1.64
CA GLU A 52 -21.29 -6.95 1.54
C GLU A 52 -21.03 -6.43 2.95
N VAL A 53 -19.77 -6.10 3.24
CA VAL A 53 -19.32 -5.48 4.49
C VAL A 53 -19.02 -4.01 4.20
N GLU A 54 -19.84 -3.11 4.74
CA GLU A 54 -19.71 -1.67 4.57
C GLU A 54 -18.96 -1.04 5.76
N PHE A 55 -17.99 -0.19 5.48
CA PHE A 55 -17.16 0.50 6.46
C PHE A 55 -17.55 1.97 6.61
N SER A 56 -17.19 2.57 7.75
CA SER A 56 -17.48 3.97 8.08
C SER A 56 -16.85 5.01 7.15
N ASP A 57 -15.92 4.62 6.28
CA ASP A 57 -15.34 5.47 5.24
C ASP A 57 -16.06 5.34 3.89
N GLY A 58 -17.17 4.59 3.84
CA GLY A 58 -17.96 4.30 2.64
C GLY A 58 -17.39 3.20 1.76
N SER A 59 -16.27 2.56 2.14
CA SER A 59 -15.77 1.41 1.39
C SER A 59 -16.59 0.16 1.67
N VAL A 60 -16.63 -0.74 0.69
CA VAL A 60 -17.36 -2.00 0.74
C VAL A 60 -16.44 -3.13 0.30
N LEU A 61 -16.51 -4.26 0.98
CA LEU A 61 -15.86 -5.51 0.58
C LEU A 61 -16.88 -6.64 0.53
N VAL A 62 -16.75 -7.53 -0.45
CA VAL A 62 -17.57 -8.74 -0.53
C VAL A 62 -16.78 -9.93 -0.02
N ALA A 63 -17.32 -10.58 1.01
CA ALA A 63 -16.67 -11.68 1.71
C ALA A 63 -17.65 -12.83 1.94
N ASP A 64 -17.13 -14.05 1.99
CA ASP A 64 -17.97 -15.20 2.36
C ASP A 64 -18.34 -15.17 3.85
N ALA A 65 -19.40 -15.90 4.22
CA ALA A 65 -19.92 -15.98 5.59
C ALA A 65 -18.85 -16.32 6.64
N LEU A 66 -17.87 -17.16 6.25
CA LEU A 66 -16.81 -17.66 7.11
C LEU A 66 -15.51 -16.82 7.07
N HIS A 67 -15.46 -15.77 6.25
CA HIS A 67 -14.31 -14.88 6.19
C HIS A 67 -14.06 -14.23 7.54
N GLN A 68 -12.80 -14.21 7.97
CA GLN A 68 -12.41 -13.80 9.31
C GLN A 68 -11.87 -12.38 9.33
N TRP A 69 -12.29 -11.63 10.33
CA TRP A 69 -11.90 -10.25 10.57
C TRP A 69 -11.38 -10.12 11.99
N SER A 70 -10.27 -9.40 12.16
CA SER A 70 -9.79 -9.02 13.50
C SER A 70 -10.54 -7.77 13.96
N THR A 71 -11.53 -7.93 14.84
CA THR A 71 -12.42 -6.83 15.26
C THR A 71 -12.39 -6.57 16.76
N HIS A 72 -12.48 -5.29 17.12
CA HIS A 72 -12.86 -4.88 18.47
C HIS A 72 -14.37 -4.63 18.49
N ASP A 73 -15.08 -5.26 19.42
CA ASP A 73 -16.47 -4.91 19.73
C ASP A 73 -16.53 -3.69 20.67
N ARG A 74 -17.72 -3.11 20.88
CA ARG A 74 -17.88 -1.91 21.73
C ARG A 74 -17.44 -2.15 23.18
N LYS A 75 -17.65 -3.34 23.72
CA LYS A 75 -17.30 -3.70 25.10
C LYS A 75 -15.78 -3.82 25.23
N ALA A 76 -15.14 -4.54 24.32
CA ALA A 76 -13.69 -4.70 24.21
C ALA A 76 -12.99 -3.35 24.10
N ARG A 77 -13.48 -2.44 23.23
CA ARG A 77 -12.95 -1.07 23.10
C ARG A 77 -13.00 -0.27 24.40
N ARG A 78 -14.07 -0.38 25.18
CA ARG A 78 -14.20 0.32 26.48
C ARG A 78 -13.28 -0.25 27.56
N SER A 79 -13.02 -1.56 27.50
CA SER A 79 -12.17 -2.26 28.48
C SER A 79 -10.69 -2.37 28.09
N GLY A 80 -10.29 -1.86 26.92
CA GLY A 80 -8.92 -2.00 26.41
C GLY A 80 -8.52 -3.46 26.08
N ARG A 81 -9.49 -4.34 25.81
CA ARG A 81 -9.22 -5.75 25.47
C ARG A 81 -8.70 -5.88 24.04
N THR A 82 -7.89 -6.91 23.81
CA THR A 82 -7.36 -7.27 22.50
C THR A 82 -8.48 -7.55 21.49
N PRO A 83 -8.22 -7.35 20.18
CA PRO A 83 -9.18 -7.69 19.14
C PRO A 83 -9.46 -9.19 19.13
N GLN A 84 -10.67 -9.55 18.72
CA GLN A 84 -11.07 -10.95 18.55
C GLN A 84 -11.35 -11.23 17.08
N VAL A 85 -10.98 -12.44 16.64
CA VAL A 85 -11.27 -12.91 15.29
C VAL A 85 -12.73 -13.31 15.21
N ARG A 86 -13.49 -12.68 14.30
CA ARG A 86 -14.91 -12.95 14.05
C ARG A 86 -15.17 -13.24 12.58
N THR A 87 -16.15 -14.09 12.29
CA THR A 87 -16.59 -14.34 10.91
C THR A 87 -17.50 -13.22 10.42
N THR A 88 -17.63 -13.06 9.11
CA THR A 88 -18.56 -12.10 8.49
C THR A 88 -19.99 -12.30 9.00
N GLU A 89 -20.45 -13.54 9.11
CA GLU A 89 -21.77 -13.89 9.63
C GLU A 89 -21.96 -13.48 11.11
N GLN A 90 -20.93 -13.68 11.96
CA GLN A 90 -20.97 -13.23 13.36
C GLN A 90 -21.05 -11.71 13.48
N ILE A 91 -20.32 -11.01 12.61
CA ILE A 91 -20.37 -9.55 12.54
C ILE A 91 -21.75 -9.12 12.06
N ALA A 92 -22.33 -9.78 11.04
CA ALA A 92 -23.68 -9.50 10.57
C ALA A 92 -24.73 -9.60 11.68
N ALA A 93 -24.67 -10.68 12.46
CA ALA A 93 -25.58 -10.91 13.59
C ALA A 93 -25.49 -9.83 14.68
N THR A 94 -24.33 -9.17 14.82
CA THR A 94 -24.06 -8.23 15.92
C THR A 94 -23.52 -6.88 15.44
N VAL A 95 -23.82 -6.49 14.20
CA VAL A 95 -23.22 -5.30 13.56
C VAL A 95 -23.58 -4.02 14.30
N ARG A 96 -24.79 -3.96 14.86
CA ARG A 96 -25.26 -2.89 15.74
C ARG A 96 -25.38 -3.38 17.18
N THR A 97 -25.16 -2.48 18.12
CA THR A 97 -25.42 -2.76 19.53
C THR A 97 -26.91 -2.81 19.82
N GLU A 98 -27.32 -3.64 20.78
CA GLU A 98 -28.73 -3.79 21.22
C GLU A 98 -29.24 -2.58 22.03
N THR A 99 -28.38 -1.62 22.32
CA THR A 99 -28.75 -0.36 22.96
C THR A 99 -29.66 0.48 22.05
N ALA A 100 -30.50 1.33 22.64
CA ALA A 100 -31.45 2.18 21.92
C ALA A 100 -30.83 3.04 20.80
N ASP A 101 -29.54 3.39 20.93
CA ASP A 101 -28.79 4.19 19.95
C ASP A 101 -28.29 3.39 18.72
N ARG A 102 -28.45 2.05 18.69
CA ARG A 102 -28.07 1.13 17.61
C ARG A 102 -26.73 1.45 16.92
N ARG A 103 -25.73 1.85 17.71
CA ARG A 103 -24.41 2.24 17.19
C ARG A 103 -23.66 1.04 16.63
N ALA A 104 -22.71 1.29 15.73
CA ALA A 104 -21.81 0.27 15.20
C ALA A 104 -21.05 -0.44 16.33
N ASN A 105 -21.12 -1.77 16.33
CA ASN A 105 -20.51 -2.60 17.36
C ASN A 105 -19.07 -2.94 17.01
N HIS A 106 -18.78 -3.29 15.75
CA HIS A 106 -17.47 -3.79 15.34
C HIS A 106 -16.59 -2.70 14.71
N SER A 107 -15.29 -2.78 14.97
CA SER A 107 -14.28 -1.95 14.32
C SER A 107 -13.02 -2.73 14.02
N ILE A 108 -12.38 -2.41 12.90
CA ILE A 108 -11.09 -2.94 12.48
C ILE A 108 -10.04 -1.84 12.68
N SER A 109 -8.86 -2.20 13.19
CA SER A 109 -7.73 -1.27 13.27
C SER A 109 -7.29 -0.84 11.88
N ASN A 110 -6.90 0.42 11.73
CA ASN A 110 -6.28 0.88 10.49
C ASN A 110 -4.89 0.24 10.33
N PRO A 111 -4.43 0.04 9.08
CA PRO A 111 -3.08 -0.47 8.86
C PRO A 111 -2.04 0.55 9.30
N ALA A 112 -0.84 0.08 9.59
CA ALA A 112 0.32 0.95 9.68
C ALA A 112 0.60 1.60 8.30
N PRO A 113 1.33 2.74 8.26
CA PRO A 113 1.83 3.27 7.01
C PRO A 113 2.62 2.20 6.25
N LEU A 114 2.48 2.14 4.92
CA LEU A 114 3.25 1.20 4.11
C LEU A 114 4.75 1.43 4.34
N LYS A 115 5.51 0.36 4.52
CA LYS A 115 6.95 0.38 4.77
C LYS A 115 7.67 -0.18 3.57
N LEU A 116 7.83 0.69 2.58
CA LEU A 116 8.48 0.40 1.30
C LEU A 116 9.88 1.03 1.26
N PRO A 117 10.82 0.46 0.49
CA PRO A 117 12.16 1.00 0.36
C PRO A 117 12.15 2.40 -0.28
N GLU A 118 13.25 3.11 -0.11
CA GLU A 118 13.47 4.37 -0.81
C GLU A 118 13.51 4.14 -2.33
N ALA A 119 12.75 4.95 -3.07
CA ALA A 119 12.67 4.86 -4.51
C ALA A 119 13.53 5.95 -5.16
N VAL A 120 14.15 5.64 -6.30
CA VAL A 120 14.82 6.65 -7.13
C VAL A 120 13.75 7.39 -7.93
N LEU A 121 13.41 8.60 -7.49
CA LEU A 121 12.33 9.40 -8.08
C LEU A 121 12.90 10.50 -8.98
N PRO A 122 12.37 10.69 -10.22
CA PRO A 122 12.89 11.70 -11.15
C PRO A 122 12.77 13.14 -10.65
N ILE A 123 11.78 13.42 -9.81
CA ILE A 123 11.50 14.74 -9.22
C ILE A 123 11.38 14.56 -7.71
N ALA A 124 12.01 15.45 -6.94
CA ALA A 124 11.92 15.39 -5.49
C ALA A 124 10.44 15.42 -5.04
N PRO A 125 10.03 14.59 -4.06
CA PRO A 125 8.62 14.39 -3.76
C PRO A 125 7.88 15.67 -3.35
N TYR A 126 8.48 16.52 -2.51
CA TYR A 126 7.85 17.77 -2.09
C TYR A 126 7.63 18.71 -3.27
N THR A 127 8.70 18.99 -4.04
CA THR A 127 8.63 19.79 -5.27
C THR A 127 7.59 19.25 -6.25
N PHE A 128 7.52 17.93 -6.41
CA PHE A 128 6.53 17.30 -7.28
C PHE A 128 5.10 17.51 -6.77
N GLY A 129 4.87 17.37 -5.46
CA GLY A 129 3.57 17.62 -4.84
C GLY A 129 3.10 19.07 -4.99
N ALA A 130 4.00 20.02 -4.74
CA ALA A 130 3.72 21.44 -4.92
C ALA A 130 3.40 21.78 -6.39
N TRP A 131 4.10 21.17 -7.35
CA TRP A 131 3.78 21.34 -8.77
C TRP A 131 2.45 20.66 -9.16
N LEU A 132 2.12 19.49 -8.63
CA LEU A 132 0.84 18.84 -8.90
C LEU A 132 -0.33 19.69 -8.43
N GLY A 133 -0.16 20.42 -7.33
CA GLY A 133 -1.12 21.41 -6.88
C GLY A 133 -1.19 22.65 -7.76
N ASP A 134 -0.35 23.65 -7.45
CA ASP A 134 -0.37 24.97 -8.07
C ASP A 134 0.58 25.13 -9.29
N GLY A 135 1.12 24.03 -9.81
CA GLY A 135 1.95 24.05 -11.00
C GLY A 135 1.17 24.29 -12.30
N HIS A 136 1.83 24.83 -13.31
CA HIS A 136 1.26 24.91 -14.65
C HIS A 136 1.30 23.54 -15.34
N SER A 137 0.16 23.03 -15.79
CA SER A 137 0.08 21.70 -16.43
C SER A 137 1.00 21.53 -17.65
N ALA A 138 1.37 22.62 -18.33
CA ALA A 138 2.20 22.59 -19.53
C ALA A 138 3.65 23.06 -19.32
N ALA A 139 4.05 23.44 -18.10
CA ALA A 139 5.35 24.08 -17.86
C ALA A 139 5.92 23.79 -16.47
N ALA A 140 7.24 23.90 -16.33
CA ALA A 140 7.94 23.86 -15.05
C ALA A 140 7.80 25.20 -14.28
N ARG A 141 6.55 25.60 -14.02
CA ARG A 141 6.20 26.80 -13.28
C ARG A 141 5.21 26.47 -12.17
N ILE A 142 5.28 27.24 -11.09
CA ILE A 142 4.35 27.18 -9.95
C ILE A 142 3.87 28.57 -9.61
N THR A 143 2.61 28.70 -9.19
CA THR A 143 2.06 29.94 -8.66
C THR A 143 1.94 29.80 -7.14
N SER A 144 2.56 30.66 -6.34
CA SER A 144 2.43 30.61 -4.88
C SER A 144 2.43 32.00 -4.27
N ALA A 145 1.49 32.25 -3.36
CA ALA A 145 1.50 33.43 -2.50
C ALA A 145 2.40 33.25 -1.27
N ASP A 146 2.76 32.01 -0.94
CA ASP A 146 3.56 31.64 0.22
C ASP A 146 5.04 31.44 -0.21
N PRO A 147 5.98 32.31 0.21
CA PRO A 147 7.40 32.20 -0.14
C PRO A 147 8.07 30.92 0.39
N GLU A 148 7.57 30.36 1.49
CA GLU A 148 8.05 29.10 2.08
C GLU A 148 7.98 27.93 1.09
N VAL A 149 7.00 27.90 0.18
CA VAL A 149 6.92 26.87 -0.88
C VAL A 149 8.16 26.93 -1.77
N VAL A 150 8.63 28.15 -2.11
CA VAL A 150 9.84 28.35 -2.91
C VAL A 150 11.08 27.87 -2.14
N TRP A 151 11.20 28.22 -0.86
CA TRP A 151 12.33 27.78 -0.03
C TRP A 151 12.41 26.26 0.09
N HIS A 152 11.28 25.57 0.20
CA HIS A 152 11.26 24.12 0.24
C HIS A 152 11.62 23.47 -1.11
N ILE A 153 11.25 24.09 -2.24
CA ILE A 153 11.69 23.65 -3.57
C ILE A 153 13.20 23.87 -3.75
N GLU A 154 13.74 24.99 -3.27
CA GLU A 154 15.18 25.25 -3.27
C GLU A 154 15.94 24.26 -2.37
N ALA A 155 15.38 23.91 -1.21
CA ALA A 155 15.93 22.91 -0.31
C ALA A 155 15.95 21.48 -0.90
N ASP A 156 15.03 21.17 -1.82
CA ASP A 156 15.06 19.94 -2.63
C ASP A 156 16.16 19.98 -3.73
N GLY A 157 16.89 21.10 -3.86
CA GLY A 157 18.03 21.26 -4.76
C GLY A 157 17.72 21.91 -6.12
N TYR A 158 16.55 22.52 -6.27
CA TYR A 158 16.14 23.21 -7.50
C TYR A 158 16.50 24.70 -7.46
N GLU A 159 16.74 25.29 -8.63
CA GLU A 159 16.85 26.75 -8.78
C GLU A 159 15.46 27.33 -9.09
N VAL A 160 15.04 28.34 -8.33
CA VAL A 160 13.72 28.97 -8.52
C VAL A 160 13.89 30.44 -8.88
N THR A 161 13.28 30.86 -9.99
CA THR A 161 13.37 32.24 -10.49
C THR A 161 11.98 32.86 -10.64
N PRO A 162 11.76 34.10 -10.15
CA PRO A 162 10.52 34.81 -10.42
C PRO A 162 10.31 35.03 -11.92
N SER A 163 9.11 34.76 -12.41
CA SER A 163 8.73 34.90 -13.83
C SER A 163 7.43 35.70 -14.04
N GLY A 164 6.84 36.20 -12.95
CA GLY A 164 5.65 37.04 -12.93
C GLY A 164 5.17 37.26 -11.50
N PRO A 165 4.05 37.98 -11.29
CA PRO A 165 3.45 38.17 -9.97
C PRO A 165 3.04 36.82 -9.36
N LEU A 166 3.70 36.40 -8.28
CA LEU A 166 3.51 35.10 -7.61
C LEU A 166 3.85 33.86 -8.45
N VAL A 167 4.40 34.02 -9.66
CA VAL A 167 4.72 32.91 -10.57
C VAL A 167 6.23 32.69 -10.60
N TYR A 168 6.64 31.47 -10.31
CA TYR A 168 8.02 31.06 -10.26
C TYR A 168 8.31 29.98 -11.31
N THR A 169 9.46 30.09 -11.98
CA THR A 169 10.00 29.05 -12.86
C THR A 169 10.99 28.21 -12.09
N VAL A 170 10.78 26.88 -12.08
CA VAL A 170 11.62 25.92 -11.37
C VAL A 170 12.55 25.24 -12.36
N GLN A 171 13.84 25.26 -12.06
CA GLN A 171 14.92 24.79 -12.93
C GLN A 171 15.76 23.75 -12.18
N LEU A 172 16.35 22.83 -12.94
CA LEU A 172 17.38 21.95 -12.38
C LEU A 172 18.62 22.77 -12.06
N PRO A 173 19.39 22.40 -11.02
CA PRO A 173 20.60 23.12 -10.66
C PRO A 173 21.56 23.14 -11.85
N GLN A 174 22.21 24.29 -12.05
CA GLN A 174 23.17 24.40 -13.14
C GLN A 174 24.35 23.47 -12.89
N ALA A 175 24.63 22.59 -13.86
CA ALA A 175 25.80 21.74 -13.80
C ALA A 175 27.07 22.60 -13.73
N PRO A 176 28.04 22.25 -12.88
CA PRO A 176 29.29 22.98 -12.80
C PRO A 176 29.95 23.02 -14.19
N PRO A 177 30.65 24.11 -14.51
CA PRO A 177 31.33 24.20 -15.79
C PRO A 177 32.39 23.11 -15.90
N LEU A 178 32.65 22.66 -17.13
CA LEU A 178 33.72 21.70 -17.37
C LEU A 178 35.09 22.32 -17.01
N PRO A 179 36.06 21.52 -16.54
CA PRO A 179 37.39 22.01 -16.22
C PRO A 179 38.01 22.75 -17.39
N ALA A 180 38.68 23.87 -17.09
CA ALA A 180 39.40 24.64 -18.10
C ALA A 180 40.51 23.79 -18.74
N ARG A 181 40.75 24.00 -20.03
CA ARG A 181 41.76 23.29 -20.83
C ARG A 181 42.52 24.27 -21.72
N GLU A 182 43.72 23.91 -22.12
CA GLU A 182 44.49 24.66 -23.11
C GLU A 182 44.00 24.38 -24.53
N CYS A 183 43.89 25.42 -25.33
CA CYS A 183 43.53 25.30 -26.74
C CYS A 183 44.68 24.68 -27.54
N VAL A 184 44.43 23.55 -28.21
CA VAL A 184 45.45 22.84 -29.02
C VAL A 184 45.98 23.65 -30.21
N VAL A 185 45.36 24.80 -30.53
CA VAL A 185 45.74 25.66 -31.66
C VAL A 185 46.51 26.91 -31.21
N CYS A 186 46.11 27.54 -30.10
CA CYS A 186 46.66 28.83 -29.69
C CYS A 186 47.18 28.86 -28.25
N GLY A 187 47.18 27.73 -27.53
CA GLY A 187 47.65 27.63 -26.14
C GLY A 187 46.77 28.31 -25.08
N ALA A 188 45.82 29.16 -25.49
CA ALA A 188 44.98 29.89 -24.54
C ALA A 188 44.08 28.95 -23.72
N THR A 189 44.02 29.18 -22.41
CA THR A 189 43.07 28.54 -21.50
C THR A 189 41.64 28.91 -21.87
N PHE A 190 40.76 27.92 -21.97
CA PHE A 190 39.35 28.12 -22.25
C PHE A 190 38.48 27.12 -21.50
N GLN A 191 37.19 27.44 -21.36
CA GLN A 191 36.20 26.57 -20.75
C GLN A 191 35.48 25.76 -21.85
N PRO A 192 35.62 24.44 -21.88
CA PRO A 192 35.04 23.63 -22.95
C PRO A 192 33.52 23.59 -22.88
N ARG A 193 32.86 23.64 -24.05
CA ARG A 193 31.39 23.53 -24.15
C ARG A 193 30.91 22.08 -23.97
N HIS A 194 31.76 21.13 -24.32
CA HIS A 194 31.53 19.69 -24.25
C HIS A 194 32.85 18.97 -24.00
N THR A 195 32.80 17.74 -23.49
CA THR A 195 33.99 16.93 -23.11
C THR A 195 35.00 16.74 -24.26
N GLY A 196 34.51 16.61 -25.51
CA GLY A 196 35.36 16.53 -26.71
C GLY A 196 35.90 17.87 -27.26
N SER A 197 35.70 19.01 -26.59
CA SER A 197 36.15 20.33 -27.07
C SER A 197 37.65 20.50 -26.86
N LYS A 198 38.42 20.68 -27.95
CA LYS A 198 39.89 20.87 -27.92
C LYS A 198 40.35 22.31 -28.24
N ALA A 199 39.43 23.18 -28.67
CA ALA A 199 39.74 24.54 -29.08
C ALA A 199 38.76 25.56 -28.51
N CYS A 200 39.25 26.79 -28.30
CA CYS A 200 38.54 27.88 -27.63
C CYS A 200 37.34 28.47 -28.40
N GLY A 201 36.95 27.92 -29.55
CA GLY A 201 35.75 28.34 -30.29
C GLY A 201 35.82 29.72 -30.98
N ARG A 202 36.92 30.47 -30.84
CA ARG A 202 37.22 31.66 -31.66
C ARG A 202 37.60 31.23 -33.10
N SER A 203 38.70 31.73 -33.66
CA SER A 203 39.27 31.28 -34.95
C SER A 203 39.86 29.86 -34.93
N CYS A 204 39.95 29.23 -33.76
CA CYS A 204 40.65 27.96 -33.56
C CYS A 204 39.78 26.70 -33.80
N GLY A 205 38.45 26.83 -33.79
CA GLY A 205 37.53 25.69 -33.88
C GLY A 205 37.73 24.87 -35.16
N GLY A 206 37.75 25.53 -36.33
CA GLY A 206 38.01 24.87 -37.61
C GLY A 206 39.46 24.39 -37.77
N ARG A 207 40.43 25.14 -37.21
CA ARG A 207 41.86 24.84 -37.30
C ARG A 207 42.27 23.60 -36.49
N SER A 208 41.55 23.31 -35.41
CA SER A 208 41.83 22.16 -34.53
C SER A 208 41.84 20.80 -35.25
N ARG A 209 41.11 20.69 -36.37
CA ARG A 209 41.05 19.48 -37.19
C ARG A 209 42.36 19.16 -37.93
N PHE A 210 43.21 20.18 -38.13
CA PHE A 210 44.49 20.06 -38.83
C PHE A 210 45.68 19.89 -37.89
N VAL A 211 45.51 20.22 -36.60
CA VAL A 211 46.59 20.23 -35.59
C VAL A 211 46.47 19.05 -34.62
N SER A 212 45.33 18.37 -34.57
CA SER A 212 45.10 17.23 -33.70
C SER A 212 44.32 16.11 -34.40
N ALA A 213 44.68 14.86 -34.14
CA ALA A 213 43.95 13.69 -34.65
C ALA A 213 42.46 13.75 -34.28
N GLY A 214 41.62 13.15 -35.14
CA GLY A 214 40.16 13.21 -35.09
C GLY A 214 39.61 13.28 -33.66
N GLY A 215 38.93 14.37 -33.34
CA GLY A 215 38.59 14.69 -31.95
C GLY A 215 37.76 13.58 -31.30
N GLU A 216 38.03 13.28 -30.03
CA GLU A 216 37.24 12.33 -29.24
C GLU A 216 35.75 12.67 -29.31
N THR A 217 34.93 11.63 -29.47
CA THR A 217 33.47 11.79 -29.42
C THR A 217 33.09 12.34 -28.05
N PRO A 218 32.33 13.45 -27.97
CA PRO A 218 31.90 13.98 -26.68
C PRO A 218 31.12 12.92 -25.92
N VAL A 219 31.42 12.79 -24.65
CA VAL A 219 30.68 11.95 -23.69
C VAL A 219 29.65 12.82 -22.97
N CYS A 220 28.41 12.33 -22.89
CA CYS A 220 27.32 12.98 -22.17
C CYS A 220 27.59 13.00 -20.65
N THR A 221 27.41 14.14 -20.01
CA THR A 221 27.61 14.25 -18.55
C THR A 221 26.54 13.55 -17.73
N ASP A 222 25.36 13.32 -18.31
CA ASP A 222 24.23 12.68 -17.62
C ASP A 222 24.28 11.14 -17.73
N CYS A 223 24.36 10.58 -18.94
CA CYS A 223 24.34 9.11 -19.14
C CYS A 223 25.71 8.48 -19.36
N GLY A 224 26.79 9.25 -19.50
CA GLY A 224 28.13 8.70 -19.78
C GLY A 224 28.34 8.14 -21.19
N GLU A 225 27.32 8.22 -22.07
CA GLU A 225 27.42 7.68 -23.43
C GLU A 225 28.08 8.66 -24.41
N PRO A 226 28.93 8.17 -25.35
CA PRO A 226 29.45 8.98 -26.44
C PRO A 226 28.35 9.44 -27.40
N SER A 227 28.31 10.73 -27.74
CA SER A 227 27.35 11.29 -28.69
C SER A 227 27.96 12.36 -29.58
N ALA A 228 28.14 12.04 -30.87
CA ALA A 228 28.64 12.99 -31.87
C ALA A 228 27.67 14.18 -32.08
N ALA A 229 26.37 13.97 -31.85
CA ALA A 229 25.34 15.00 -31.93
C ALA A 229 25.57 16.16 -30.94
N MET A 230 26.38 15.97 -29.89
CA MET A 230 26.74 17.01 -28.94
C MET A 230 27.67 18.09 -29.53
N ARG A 231 28.31 17.83 -30.68
CA ARG A 231 29.18 18.81 -31.36
C ARG A 231 28.38 19.93 -32.03
N ASN A 232 27.14 19.63 -32.45
CA ASN A 232 26.31 20.52 -33.24
C ASN A 232 25.06 20.91 -32.43
N GLY A 233 25.18 21.92 -31.56
CA GLY A 233 24.01 22.48 -30.85
C GLY A 233 24.36 23.36 -29.64
N ASN A 234 23.38 24.13 -29.18
CA ASN A 234 23.51 25.08 -28.06
C ASN A 234 23.66 24.45 -26.66
N ALA A 235 23.56 23.12 -26.52
CA ALA A 235 23.49 22.47 -25.20
C ALA A 235 24.55 21.38 -25.01
N GLY A 236 25.80 21.74 -25.32
CA GLY A 236 26.97 20.87 -25.49
C GLY A 236 27.31 19.85 -24.38
N ARG A 237 26.71 19.86 -23.20
CA ARG A 237 27.06 18.91 -22.12
C ARG A 237 26.22 17.64 -22.10
N ARG A 238 25.03 17.67 -22.71
CA ARG A 238 24.08 16.54 -22.73
C ARG A 238 23.83 16.05 -24.15
N CYS A 239 23.73 14.73 -24.31
CA CYS A 239 23.26 14.13 -25.55
C CYS A 239 21.80 14.54 -25.83
N PRO A 240 21.31 14.43 -27.09
CA PRO A 240 19.93 14.78 -27.44
C PRO A 240 18.89 14.06 -26.58
N GLN A 241 19.12 12.79 -26.25
CA GLN A 241 18.20 11.98 -25.46
C GLN A 241 18.09 12.51 -24.01
N CYS A 242 19.20 12.64 -23.28
CA CYS A 242 19.18 13.20 -21.93
C CYS A 242 18.59 14.61 -21.89
N ARG A 243 18.81 15.42 -22.93
CA ARG A 243 18.20 16.76 -23.00
C ARG A 243 16.67 16.72 -22.96
N ILE A 244 16.06 15.77 -23.67
CA ILE A 244 14.59 15.69 -23.77
C ILE A 244 13.97 14.89 -22.63
N THR A 245 14.73 14.02 -21.94
CA THR A 245 14.23 13.17 -20.85
C THR A 245 14.53 13.69 -19.45
N THR A 246 15.76 14.14 -19.19
CA THR A 246 16.26 14.52 -17.85
C THR A 246 16.85 15.92 -17.79
N GLY A 247 16.96 16.61 -18.93
CA GLY A 247 17.74 17.84 -19.05
C GLY A 247 17.10 19.09 -18.45
N SER A 248 15.84 19.03 -18.03
CA SER A 248 15.13 20.11 -17.36
C SER A 248 13.98 19.54 -16.53
N LEU A 249 13.42 20.33 -15.62
CA LEU A 249 12.23 19.90 -14.90
C LEU A 249 11.06 19.62 -15.86
N THR A 250 10.91 20.40 -16.94
CA THR A 250 9.90 20.12 -17.98
C THR A 250 10.15 18.79 -18.68
N ALA A 251 11.42 18.43 -18.93
CA ALA A 251 11.78 17.13 -19.46
C ALA A 251 11.41 15.99 -18.49
N LEU A 252 11.72 16.15 -17.20
CA LEU A 252 11.36 15.18 -16.17
C LEU A 252 9.84 14.99 -16.06
N LEU A 253 9.08 16.09 -15.99
CA LEU A 253 7.61 16.07 -15.95
C LEU A 253 7.01 15.37 -17.18
N ARG A 254 7.61 15.57 -18.36
CA ARG A 254 7.19 14.89 -19.59
C ARG A 254 7.52 13.40 -19.54
N THR A 255 8.72 13.03 -19.10
CA THR A 255 9.16 11.64 -18.97
C THR A 255 8.29 10.86 -17.99
N VAL A 256 7.87 11.51 -16.90
CA VAL A 256 6.95 10.95 -15.90
C VAL A 256 5.50 10.90 -16.41
N GLY A 257 5.18 11.60 -17.51
CA GLY A 257 3.87 11.54 -18.17
C GLY A 257 2.80 12.45 -17.55
N VAL A 258 3.20 13.42 -16.72
CA VAL A 258 2.26 14.25 -15.94
C VAL A 258 1.97 15.61 -16.57
N LEU A 259 2.75 15.98 -17.59
CA LEU A 259 2.56 17.24 -18.32
C LEU A 259 1.29 17.15 -19.18
N GLY A 260 0.34 18.06 -18.94
CA GLY A 260 -1.00 18.05 -19.53
C GLY A 260 -1.98 17.05 -18.89
N ASN A 261 -1.50 16.18 -18.01
CA ASN A 261 -2.28 15.13 -17.34
C ASN A 261 -1.77 14.95 -15.90
N LYS A 262 -2.08 15.90 -15.01
CA LYS A 262 -1.61 15.85 -13.62
C LYS A 262 -2.21 14.63 -12.88
N HIS A 263 -1.35 13.73 -12.45
CA HIS A 263 -1.65 12.51 -11.70
C HIS A 263 -0.41 12.10 -10.88
N ILE A 264 -0.55 11.17 -9.93
CA ILE A 264 0.59 10.64 -9.16
C ILE A 264 0.99 9.27 -9.73
N PRO A 265 2.21 9.13 -10.29
CA PRO A 265 2.67 7.85 -10.79
C PRO A 265 2.84 6.79 -9.68
N ALA A 266 2.67 5.51 -10.03
CA ALA A 266 2.80 4.40 -9.09
C ALA A 266 4.12 4.39 -8.30
N GLY A 267 5.23 4.75 -8.94
CA GLY A 267 6.54 4.83 -8.27
C GLY A 267 6.56 5.81 -7.09
N TYR A 268 5.77 6.89 -7.13
CA TYR A 268 5.59 7.80 -6.00
C TYR A 268 4.63 7.23 -4.94
N LEU A 269 3.55 6.55 -5.36
CA LEU A 269 2.60 5.89 -4.45
C LEU A 269 3.20 4.66 -3.74
N ARG A 270 4.33 4.15 -4.22
CA ARG A 270 5.07 3.01 -3.65
C ARG A 270 6.47 3.39 -3.15
N ALA A 271 6.78 4.68 -3.10
CA ALA A 271 8.01 5.18 -2.51
C ALA A 271 8.03 4.98 -0.98
N SER A 272 9.19 5.23 -0.37
CA SER A 272 9.33 5.18 1.09
C SER A 272 8.32 6.08 1.79
N GLU A 273 8.01 5.76 3.05
CA GLU A 273 7.11 6.58 3.87
C GLU A 273 7.54 8.05 3.92
N ALA A 274 8.84 8.33 4.07
CA ALA A 274 9.38 9.68 4.08
C ALA A 274 9.13 10.43 2.75
N GLN A 275 9.36 9.76 1.62
CA GLN A 275 9.11 10.35 0.30
C GLN A 275 7.61 10.62 0.07
N ARG A 276 6.74 9.69 0.47
CA ARG A 276 5.27 9.87 0.38
C ARG A 276 4.76 10.99 1.29
N ARG A 277 5.32 11.14 2.49
CA ARG A 277 5.01 12.26 3.39
C ARG A 277 5.45 13.60 2.79
N ALA A 278 6.63 13.65 2.17
CA ALA A 278 7.11 14.84 1.48
C ALA A 278 6.21 15.22 0.29
N LEU A 279 5.79 14.23 -0.51
CA LEU A 279 4.81 14.43 -1.59
C LEU A 279 3.48 14.98 -1.09
N LEU A 280 2.92 14.36 -0.04
CA LEU A 280 1.68 14.81 0.56
C LEU A 280 1.80 16.25 1.09
N ALA A 281 2.93 16.59 1.71
CA ALA A 281 3.15 17.94 2.21
C ALA A 281 3.17 18.99 1.10
N GLY A 282 3.83 18.71 -0.03
CA GLY A 282 3.81 19.62 -1.19
C GLY A 282 2.40 19.87 -1.71
N LEU A 283 1.59 18.80 -1.84
CA LEU A 283 0.18 18.90 -2.26
C LEU A 283 -0.69 19.69 -1.27
N LEU A 284 -0.44 19.53 0.03
CA LEU A 284 -1.23 20.18 1.07
C LEU A 284 -0.79 21.64 1.31
N ASP A 285 0.47 21.94 1.09
CA ASP A 285 0.99 23.30 1.20
C ASP A 285 0.45 24.19 0.08
N THR A 286 0.15 23.67 -1.10
CA THR A 286 -0.53 24.41 -2.17
C THR A 286 -2.05 24.37 -2.01
N ASP A 287 -2.66 23.19 -2.10
CA ASP A 287 -4.13 23.02 -2.23
C ASP A 287 -4.80 22.47 -0.97
N GLY A 288 -4.02 22.25 0.09
CA GLY A 288 -4.52 21.77 1.37
C GLY A 288 -5.00 22.88 2.28
N THR A 289 -6.02 22.57 3.08
CA THR A 289 -6.55 23.45 4.13
C THR A 289 -6.80 22.69 5.42
N VAL A 290 -6.84 23.42 6.53
CA VAL A 290 -7.21 22.89 7.84
C VAL A 290 -8.58 23.44 8.21
N THR A 291 -9.54 22.57 8.47
CA THR A 291 -10.90 22.98 8.89
C THR A 291 -10.88 23.58 10.29
N ALA A 292 -11.99 24.21 10.71
CA ALA A 292 -12.15 24.67 12.09
C ALA A 292 -12.03 23.54 13.13
N THR A 293 -12.41 22.31 12.74
CA THR A 293 -12.33 21.10 13.56
C THR A 293 -10.96 20.39 13.50
N GLY A 294 -9.96 20.99 12.84
CA GLY A 294 -8.62 20.42 12.73
C GLY A 294 -8.47 19.26 11.73
N ASN A 295 -9.45 19.03 10.84
CA ASN A 295 -9.31 18.05 9.77
C ASN A 295 -8.48 18.65 8.62
N CYS A 296 -7.68 17.80 7.97
CA CYS A 296 -6.99 18.14 6.75
C CYS A 296 -7.93 17.93 5.56
N GLN A 297 -7.98 18.91 4.66
CA GLN A 297 -8.74 18.83 3.42
C GLN A 297 -7.84 19.13 2.22
N TYR A 298 -8.06 18.39 1.14
CA TYR A 298 -7.46 18.62 -0.16
C TYR A 298 -8.59 18.63 -1.19
N THR A 299 -8.59 19.59 -2.12
CA THR A 299 -9.62 19.65 -3.16
C THR A 299 -8.98 19.74 -4.54
N SER A 300 -9.48 18.93 -5.48
CA SER A 300 -9.07 18.99 -6.88
C SER A 300 -10.29 18.90 -7.81
N THR A 301 -10.19 19.49 -8.98
CA THR A 301 -11.18 19.30 -10.06
C THR A 301 -10.84 18.12 -10.98
N SER A 302 -9.63 17.56 -10.85
CA SER A 302 -9.24 16.32 -11.51
C SER A 302 -9.63 15.12 -10.66
N ARG A 303 -10.52 14.27 -11.19
CA ARG A 303 -10.93 13.03 -10.52
C ARG A 303 -9.73 12.10 -10.30
N GLN A 304 -8.91 11.94 -11.33
CA GLN A 304 -7.72 11.06 -11.26
C GLN A 304 -6.78 11.53 -10.15
N LEU A 305 -6.43 12.81 -10.12
CA LEU A 305 -5.53 13.34 -9.09
C LEU A 305 -6.14 13.20 -7.69
N ALA A 306 -7.45 13.44 -7.54
CA ALA A 306 -8.12 13.24 -6.25
C ALA A 306 -8.10 11.77 -5.78
N GLU A 307 -8.27 10.81 -6.69
CA GLU A 307 -8.17 9.37 -6.39
C GLU A 307 -6.73 8.97 -6.05
N ASP A 308 -5.74 9.50 -6.76
CA ASP A 308 -4.32 9.25 -6.49
C ASP A 308 -3.88 9.83 -5.14
N VAL A 309 -4.30 11.06 -4.82
CA VAL A 309 -4.02 11.68 -3.51
C VAL A 309 -4.72 10.91 -2.40
N ARG A 310 -5.93 10.38 -2.65
CA ARG A 310 -6.62 9.50 -1.70
C ARG A 310 -5.80 8.24 -1.45
N GLU A 311 -5.27 7.59 -2.47
CA GLU A 311 -4.39 6.43 -2.32
C GLU A 311 -3.12 6.79 -1.55
N LEU A 312 -2.49 7.93 -1.84
CA LEU A 312 -1.33 8.44 -1.10
C LEU A 312 -1.64 8.57 0.40
N VAL A 313 -2.76 9.21 0.75
CA VAL A 313 -3.21 9.38 2.15
C VAL A 313 -3.48 8.04 2.82
N LEU A 314 -4.16 7.10 2.13
CA LEU A 314 -4.44 5.76 2.64
C LEU A 314 -3.16 4.94 2.86
N SER A 315 -2.19 5.06 1.94
CA SER A 315 -0.90 4.38 2.04
C SER A 315 -0.08 4.86 3.25
N LEU A 316 -0.34 6.06 3.77
CA LEU A 316 0.26 6.59 5.00
C LEU A 316 -0.48 6.14 6.27
N GLY A 317 -1.44 5.23 6.15
CA GLY A 317 -2.21 4.68 7.27
C GLY A 317 -3.38 5.55 7.71
N TYR A 318 -3.65 6.67 7.01
CA TYR A 318 -4.74 7.57 7.36
C TYR A 318 -6.06 7.12 6.74
N ARG A 319 -7.16 7.30 7.48
CA ARG A 319 -8.51 7.17 6.91
C ARG A 319 -8.85 8.43 6.13
N CYS A 320 -9.29 8.27 4.89
CA CYS A 320 -9.68 9.37 4.03
C CYS A 320 -11.08 9.15 3.45
N SER A 321 -11.97 10.11 3.63
CA SER A 321 -13.23 10.19 2.87
C SER A 321 -13.05 11.08 1.65
N ILE A 322 -13.84 10.82 0.61
CA ILE A 322 -13.94 11.66 -0.58
C ILE A 322 -15.39 12.10 -0.74
N SER A 323 -15.59 13.38 -1.04
CA SER A 323 -16.89 13.94 -1.38
C SER A 323 -16.78 14.74 -2.66
N SER A 324 -17.83 14.76 -3.47
CA SER A 324 -17.87 15.53 -4.72
C SER A 324 -18.97 16.56 -4.67
N LYS A 325 -18.69 17.79 -5.13
CA LYS A 325 -19.68 18.87 -5.24
C LYS A 325 -19.56 19.55 -6.60
N PRO A 326 -20.68 19.95 -7.23
CA PRO A 326 -20.64 20.81 -8.40
C PRO A 326 -19.95 22.14 -8.08
N VAL A 327 -19.09 22.62 -8.96
CA VAL A 327 -18.38 23.89 -8.80
C VAL A 327 -18.68 24.83 -9.97
N ARG A 328 -18.68 26.14 -9.70
CA ARG A 328 -19.00 27.16 -10.69
C ARG A 328 -17.87 27.23 -11.75
N ARG A 329 -18.28 27.15 -13.02
CA ARG A 329 -17.47 26.86 -14.22
C ARG A 329 -16.22 27.74 -14.42
N ARG A 330 -15.15 27.15 -14.98
CA ARG A 330 -14.11 27.86 -15.78
C ARG A 330 -13.85 27.21 -17.16
N THR A 331 -14.15 25.90 -17.35
CA THR A 331 -14.13 25.16 -18.64
C THR A 331 -15.19 24.05 -18.67
N ASP A 332 -15.46 23.45 -19.84
CA ASP A 332 -16.47 22.39 -20.03
C ASP A 332 -16.15 21.05 -19.32
N THR A 333 -14.89 20.80 -18.96
CA THR A 333 -14.43 19.53 -18.36
C THR A 333 -14.32 19.55 -16.83
N SER A 334 -14.44 20.72 -16.17
CA SER A 334 -14.16 20.88 -14.74
C SER A 334 -15.39 21.32 -13.93
N SER A 335 -16.46 20.52 -13.98
CA SER A 335 -17.75 20.87 -13.34
C SER A 335 -17.92 20.30 -11.93
N ILE A 336 -16.99 19.47 -11.47
CA ILE A 336 -17.05 18.79 -10.17
C ILE A 336 -15.73 19.01 -9.42
N GLY A 337 -15.82 19.48 -8.18
CA GLY A 337 -14.73 19.48 -7.22
C GLY A 337 -14.79 18.24 -6.33
N TYR A 338 -13.67 17.55 -6.18
CA TYR A 338 -13.48 16.40 -5.32
C TYR A 338 -12.72 16.83 -4.07
N THR A 339 -13.37 16.81 -2.92
CA THR A 339 -12.78 17.18 -1.64
C THR A 339 -12.50 15.92 -0.81
N LEU A 340 -11.22 15.67 -0.57
CA LEU A 340 -10.72 14.69 0.37
C LEU A 340 -10.74 15.28 1.78
N THR A 341 -11.15 14.49 2.77
CA THR A 341 -11.06 14.87 4.19
C THR A 341 -10.46 13.72 4.98
N PHE A 342 -9.40 14.01 5.73
CA PHE A 342 -8.75 13.06 6.62
C PHE A 342 -8.28 13.74 7.91
N THR A 343 -8.01 12.93 8.93
CA THR A 343 -7.58 13.41 10.24
C THR A 343 -6.29 12.70 10.61
N THR A 344 -5.29 13.44 11.08
CA THR A 344 -4.03 12.89 11.56
C THR A 344 -3.46 13.73 12.70
N SER A 345 -2.59 13.13 13.52
CA SER A 345 -1.74 13.86 14.48
C SER A 345 -0.37 14.21 13.90
N ASP A 346 -0.02 13.59 12.78
CA ASP A 346 1.29 13.76 12.18
C ASP A 346 1.41 15.13 11.54
N GLN A 347 2.63 15.64 11.47
CA GLN A 347 2.92 16.85 10.70
C GLN A 347 2.85 16.53 9.21
N VAL A 348 1.79 17.00 8.56
CA VAL A 348 1.53 16.81 7.12
C VAL A 348 1.65 18.09 6.30
N PHE A 349 1.84 19.25 6.94
CA PHE A 349 2.13 20.53 6.29
C PHE A 349 3.58 20.92 6.59
N ARG A 350 4.28 21.55 5.63
CA ARG A 350 5.55 22.23 5.92
C ARG A 350 5.35 23.73 6.10
N LEU A 351 4.33 24.32 5.46
CA LEU A 351 3.98 25.73 5.69
C LEU A 351 3.65 25.99 7.16
N GLU A 352 4.38 26.91 7.78
CA GLU A 352 4.31 27.16 9.22
C GLU A 352 2.90 27.54 9.65
N ARG A 353 2.25 28.45 8.92
CA ARG A 353 0.86 28.87 9.19
C ARG A 353 -0.13 27.69 9.20
N LYS A 354 -0.01 26.75 8.25
CA LYS A 354 -0.90 25.59 8.16
C LYS A 354 -0.54 24.53 9.22
N ALA A 355 0.74 24.32 9.47
CA ALA A 355 1.23 23.41 10.50
C ALA A 355 0.78 23.84 11.91
N LEU A 356 0.91 25.13 12.25
CA LEU A 356 0.42 25.69 13.52
C LEU A 356 -1.10 25.56 13.63
N ALA A 357 -1.85 25.96 12.60
CA ALA A 357 -3.31 25.85 12.61
C ALA A 357 -3.78 24.39 12.78
N HIS A 358 -3.11 23.43 12.13
CA HIS A 358 -3.39 22.00 12.31
C HIS A 358 -3.11 21.54 13.74
N LYS A 359 -1.94 21.90 14.29
CA LYS A 359 -1.53 21.54 15.64
C LYS A 359 -2.45 22.12 16.72
N GLU A 360 -2.89 23.36 16.56
CA GLU A 360 -3.80 24.04 17.50
C GLU A 360 -5.20 23.41 17.46
N ARG A 361 -5.75 23.16 16.27
CA ARG A 361 -7.13 22.70 16.10
C ARG A 361 -7.29 21.19 16.26
N SER A 362 -6.21 20.41 16.10
CA SER A 362 -6.21 18.95 16.31
C SER A 362 -6.28 18.57 17.81
N ARG A 363 -6.15 19.56 18.71
CA ARG A 363 -6.19 19.39 20.18
C ARG A 363 -7.61 19.37 20.73
N SER A 364 -8.36 18.30 20.46
CA SER A 364 -9.37 17.74 21.37
C SER A 364 -10.14 16.60 20.69
N ASP A 365 -10.32 15.52 21.46
CA ASP A 365 -11.23 14.39 21.27
C ASP A 365 -10.97 13.29 20.20
N ALA A 366 -10.66 12.12 20.78
CA ALA A 366 -10.78 10.75 20.26
C ALA A 366 -9.67 10.20 19.33
N THR A 367 -8.46 10.02 19.90
CA THR A 367 -7.38 9.17 19.34
C THR A 367 -7.89 7.79 18.88
N ALA A 368 -8.85 7.20 19.61
CA ALA A 368 -9.45 5.90 19.29
C ALA A 368 -10.30 5.86 18.01
N ARG A 369 -10.85 7.00 17.54
CA ARG A 369 -11.61 7.07 16.27
C ARG A 369 -10.71 7.24 15.04
N ARG A 370 -9.45 7.65 15.25
CA ARG A 370 -8.45 7.90 14.21
C ARG A 370 -7.74 6.62 13.79
N SER A 371 -7.53 5.68 14.72
CA SER A 371 -6.81 4.42 14.50
C SER A 371 -7.69 3.24 14.08
N ALA A 372 -9.00 3.43 13.92
CA ALA A 372 -9.92 2.35 13.55
C ALA A 372 -10.99 2.80 12.57
N ARG A 373 -11.49 1.84 11.79
CA ARG A 373 -12.68 1.94 10.93
C ARG A 373 -13.80 1.08 11.50
N TYR A 374 -15.03 1.58 11.48
CA TYR A 374 -16.18 0.84 11.98
C TYR A 374 -16.84 0.08 10.85
N ILE A 375 -17.34 -1.11 11.15
CA ILE A 375 -18.24 -1.84 10.25
C ILE A 375 -19.64 -1.30 10.52
N VAL A 376 -20.22 -0.63 9.53
CA VAL A 376 -21.49 0.08 9.67
C VAL A 376 -22.67 -0.74 9.17
N ASP A 377 -22.45 -1.62 8.20
CA ASP A 377 -23.49 -2.50 7.68
C ASP A 377 -22.88 -3.82 7.19
N VAL A 378 -23.65 -4.91 7.29
CA VAL A 378 -23.28 -6.21 6.73
C VAL A 378 -24.53 -6.85 6.14
N ARG A 379 -24.63 -6.87 4.81
CA ARG A 379 -25.83 -7.29 4.08
C ARG A 379 -25.58 -8.60 3.33
N PRO A 380 -26.47 -9.59 3.42
CA PRO A 380 -26.35 -10.79 2.60
C PRO A 380 -26.53 -10.41 1.12
N VAL A 381 -25.70 -10.99 0.25
CA VAL A 381 -25.77 -10.80 -1.20
C VAL A 381 -25.80 -12.15 -1.91
N PRO A 382 -26.22 -12.21 -3.19
CA PRO A 382 -26.11 -13.42 -3.99
C PRO A 382 -24.69 -13.99 -3.96
N SER A 383 -24.55 -15.32 -4.01
CA SER A 383 -23.24 -15.94 -4.06
C SER A 383 -22.46 -15.42 -5.26
N VAL A 384 -21.25 -14.93 -5.00
CA VAL A 384 -20.25 -14.63 -6.03
C VAL A 384 -19.12 -15.65 -5.95
N PRO A 385 -18.33 -15.84 -7.02
CA PRO A 385 -17.09 -16.59 -6.93
C PRO A 385 -16.14 -15.92 -5.93
N VAL A 386 -15.59 -16.73 -5.03
CA VAL A 386 -14.68 -16.25 -3.97
C VAL A 386 -13.44 -17.13 -3.87
N ARG A 387 -12.32 -16.56 -3.44
CA ARG A 387 -11.06 -17.30 -3.27
C ARG A 387 -10.38 -16.93 -1.95
N CYS A 388 -9.60 -17.88 -1.43
CA CYS A 388 -8.80 -17.69 -0.24
C CYS A 388 -7.32 -17.55 -0.60
N VAL A 389 -6.60 -16.72 0.14
CA VAL A 389 -5.14 -16.65 0.14
C VAL A 389 -4.58 -16.84 1.54
N SER A 390 -3.36 -17.37 1.59
CA SER A 390 -2.53 -17.49 2.79
C SER A 390 -1.23 -16.73 2.56
N ILE A 391 -0.79 -16.00 3.58
CA ILE A 391 0.39 -15.13 3.55
C ILE A 391 1.39 -15.50 4.65
N ASP A 392 2.65 -15.21 4.39
CA ASP A 392 3.77 -15.44 5.29
C ASP A 392 4.05 -14.21 6.17
N ASN A 393 3.19 -13.97 7.16
CA ASN A 393 3.46 -13.04 8.25
C ASN A 393 2.89 -13.54 9.57
N ALA A 394 3.39 -13.02 10.70
CA ALA A 394 2.99 -13.47 12.03
C ALA A 394 1.51 -13.16 12.33
N ASP A 395 1.04 -11.97 11.93
CA ASP A 395 -0.33 -11.51 12.22
C ASP A 395 -1.40 -12.13 11.31
N LYS A 396 -0.99 -12.78 10.22
CA LYS A 396 -1.88 -13.37 9.21
C LYS A 396 -2.84 -12.36 8.57
N LEU A 397 -2.49 -11.07 8.61
CA LEU A 397 -3.28 -9.97 8.05
C LEU A 397 -2.67 -9.40 6.77
N TYR A 398 -3.48 -9.16 5.75
CA TYR A 398 -3.13 -8.44 4.52
C TYR A 398 -4.15 -7.34 4.20
N LEU A 399 -3.76 -6.41 3.33
CA LEU A 399 -4.55 -5.26 2.92
C LEU A 399 -5.42 -5.58 1.69
N ALA A 400 -6.74 -5.57 1.89
CA ALA A 400 -7.72 -5.80 0.84
C ALA A 400 -8.57 -4.56 0.55
N GLY A 401 -9.01 -4.42 -0.69
CA GLY A 401 -9.77 -3.27 -1.17
C GLY A 401 -8.92 -2.03 -1.42
N ARG A 402 -9.46 -1.08 -2.20
CA ARG A 402 -8.80 0.20 -2.49
C ARG A 402 -8.56 1.07 -1.26
N THR A 403 -9.27 0.82 -0.14
CA THR A 403 -9.05 1.49 1.15
C THR A 403 -8.12 0.74 2.10
N MET A 404 -7.45 -0.32 1.62
CA MET A 404 -6.44 -1.09 2.36
C MET A 404 -6.95 -1.58 3.71
N VAL A 405 -8.10 -2.26 3.71
CA VAL A 405 -8.71 -2.84 4.91
C VAL A 405 -7.89 -4.07 5.34
N PRO A 406 -7.40 -4.14 6.59
CA PRO A 406 -6.76 -5.35 7.10
C PRO A 406 -7.76 -6.52 7.22
N THR A 407 -7.44 -7.66 6.62
CA THR A 407 -8.28 -8.88 6.64
C THR A 407 -7.45 -10.11 6.98
N HIS A 408 -8.07 -11.13 7.58
CA HIS A 408 -7.36 -12.33 8.02
C HIS A 408 -7.26 -13.38 6.91
N ASN A 409 -6.13 -14.06 6.84
CA ASN A 409 -5.88 -15.12 5.86
C ASN A 409 -6.55 -16.46 6.23
N SER A 410 -6.68 -17.35 5.25
CA SER A 410 -7.21 -18.71 5.47
C SER A 410 -6.16 -19.63 6.10
N THR A 411 -6.54 -20.39 7.14
CA THR A 411 -5.71 -21.45 7.73
C THR A 411 -5.95 -22.75 6.94
N ALA A 412 -5.58 -22.75 5.66
CA ALA A 412 -5.92 -23.80 4.70
C ALA A 412 -5.44 -25.20 5.14
N SER A 413 -4.32 -25.27 5.85
CA SER A 413 -3.68 -26.50 6.30
C SER A 413 -4.58 -27.36 7.21
N MET A 414 -5.29 -26.73 8.15
CA MET A 414 -6.23 -27.44 9.03
C MET A 414 -7.48 -27.91 8.29
N ASP A 415 -7.95 -27.14 7.30
CA ASP A 415 -9.07 -27.52 6.44
C ASP A 415 -8.73 -28.74 5.58
N PHE A 416 -7.50 -28.82 5.04
CA PHE A 416 -7.04 -29.99 4.29
C PHE A 416 -6.97 -31.24 5.17
N ALA A 417 -6.36 -31.14 6.36
CA ALA A 417 -6.32 -32.25 7.31
C ALA A 417 -7.72 -32.70 7.74
N ARG A 418 -8.63 -31.74 8.00
CA ARG A 418 -10.03 -32.04 8.33
C ARG A 418 -10.72 -32.78 7.19
N ASN A 419 -10.64 -32.25 5.96
CA ASN A 419 -11.35 -32.82 4.82
C ASN A 419 -10.82 -34.20 4.45
N ALA A 420 -9.50 -34.41 4.52
CA ALA A 420 -8.88 -35.71 4.32
C ALA A 420 -9.34 -36.73 5.36
N ALA A 421 -9.30 -36.38 6.65
CA ALA A 421 -9.69 -37.30 7.72
C ALA A 421 -11.19 -37.57 7.77
N ILE A 422 -12.04 -36.54 7.74
CA ILE A 422 -13.48 -36.69 7.98
C ILE A 422 -14.21 -37.15 6.71
N ARG A 423 -13.94 -36.55 5.54
CA ARG A 423 -14.70 -36.86 4.31
C ARG A 423 -14.10 -37.98 3.48
N SER A 424 -12.77 -38.09 3.49
CA SER A 424 -12.05 -39.07 2.66
C SER A 424 -11.51 -40.25 3.47
N ASN A 425 -11.79 -40.31 4.77
CA ASN A 425 -11.29 -41.31 5.72
C ASN A 425 -9.78 -41.58 5.61
N CYS A 426 -9.02 -40.54 5.28
CA CYS A 426 -7.58 -40.61 5.08
C CYS A 426 -6.87 -40.16 6.35
N ALA A 427 -6.10 -41.07 6.94
CA ALA A 427 -5.36 -40.79 8.16
C ALA A 427 -4.45 -39.56 7.99
N SER A 428 -4.67 -38.54 8.83
CA SER A 428 -4.03 -37.23 8.74
C SER A 428 -3.42 -36.84 10.08
N ALA A 429 -2.21 -36.29 10.08
CA ALA A 429 -1.54 -35.80 11.27
C ALA A 429 -1.30 -34.30 11.18
N ILE A 430 -1.61 -33.55 12.25
CA ILE A 430 -1.31 -32.14 12.42
C ILE A 430 -0.26 -32.02 13.52
N PHE A 431 0.95 -31.62 13.14
CA PHE A 431 1.99 -31.21 14.08
C PHE A 431 1.91 -29.70 14.22
N SER A 432 1.42 -29.24 15.37
CA SER A 432 1.34 -27.81 15.65
C SER A 432 2.41 -27.38 16.64
N LEU A 433 3.21 -26.38 16.25
CA LEU A 433 4.28 -25.83 17.08
C LEU A 433 3.86 -24.56 17.82
N GLU A 434 2.70 -23.97 17.48
CA GLU A 434 2.17 -22.76 18.11
C GLU A 434 0.84 -22.97 18.84
N MET A 435 -0.03 -23.82 18.30
CA MET A 435 -1.40 -23.95 18.79
C MET A 435 -1.57 -25.22 19.62
N SER A 436 -2.20 -25.06 20.79
CA SER A 436 -2.56 -26.21 21.62
C SER A 436 -3.51 -27.15 20.87
N LYS A 437 -3.43 -28.44 21.20
CA LYS A 437 -4.31 -29.49 20.68
C LYS A 437 -5.78 -29.15 20.93
N ILE A 438 -6.09 -28.57 22.09
CA ILE A 438 -7.43 -28.11 22.44
C ILE A 438 -7.92 -27.05 21.43
N GLU A 439 -7.07 -26.07 21.10
CA GLU A 439 -7.45 -25.02 20.16
C GLU A 439 -7.69 -25.55 18.74
N ILE A 440 -6.89 -26.52 18.30
CA ILE A 440 -7.05 -27.18 16.99
C ILE A 440 -8.34 -27.99 16.96
N VAL A 441 -8.60 -28.81 17.98
CA VAL A 441 -9.82 -29.61 18.08
C VAL A 441 -11.06 -28.72 18.11
N MET A 442 -11.04 -27.62 18.87
CA MET A 442 -12.14 -26.66 18.88
C MET A 442 -12.38 -26.05 17.49
N ARG A 443 -11.32 -25.73 16.74
CA ARG A 443 -11.43 -25.22 15.35
C ARG A 443 -11.98 -26.26 14.39
N LEU A 444 -11.59 -27.53 14.54
CA LEU A 444 -12.14 -28.65 13.75
C LEU A 444 -13.64 -28.85 14.04
N LEU A 445 -14.03 -28.90 15.32
CA LEU A 445 -15.43 -28.99 15.75
C LEU A 445 -16.26 -27.82 15.24
N SER A 446 -15.73 -26.60 15.37
CA SER A 446 -16.40 -25.40 14.87
C SER A 446 -16.66 -25.48 13.37
N ALA A 447 -15.66 -25.93 12.60
CA ALA A 447 -15.75 -26.04 11.16
C ALA A 447 -16.71 -27.15 10.70
N GLU A 448 -16.80 -28.27 11.42
CA GLU A 448 -17.65 -29.41 11.03
C GLU A 448 -19.10 -29.26 11.52
N ALA A 449 -19.28 -28.87 12.79
CA ALA A 449 -20.60 -28.63 13.39
C ALA A 449 -21.25 -27.33 12.90
N ARG A 450 -20.49 -26.47 12.21
CA ARG A 450 -20.88 -25.09 11.86
C ARG A 450 -21.32 -24.30 13.10
N VAL A 451 -20.77 -24.65 14.26
CA VAL A 451 -21.00 -23.94 15.52
C VAL A 451 -19.85 -22.95 15.75
N PRO A 452 -20.13 -21.69 16.07
CA PRO A 452 -19.09 -20.69 16.31
C PRO A 452 -18.04 -21.09 17.36
N LEU A 453 -16.76 -20.92 17.03
CA LEU A 453 -15.63 -21.25 17.92
C LEU A 453 -15.68 -20.55 19.29
N HIS A 454 -16.21 -19.33 19.36
CA HIS A 454 -16.31 -18.59 20.62
C HIS A 454 -17.39 -19.14 21.55
N VAL A 455 -18.47 -19.72 21.01
CA VAL A 455 -19.54 -20.38 21.78
C VAL A 455 -18.99 -21.67 22.38
N LEU A 456 -18.20 -22.40 21.60
CA LEU A 456 -17.45 -23.57 22.08
C LEU A 456 -16.45 -23.20 23.19
N ARG A 457 -15.75 -22.07 23.06
CA ARG A 457 -14.80 -21.59 24.08
C ARG A 457 -15.48 -21.06 25.34
N SER A 458 -16.63 -20.40 25.22
CA SER A 458 -17.36 -19.81 26.35
C SER A 458 -18.21 -20.83 27.10
N GLY A 459 -18.52 -21.97 26.49
CA GLY A 459 -19.40 -23.01 27.04
C GLY A 459 -20.88 -22.63 27.02
N GLN A 460 -21.25 -21.47 26.44
CA GLN A 460 -22.62 -20.98 26.38
C GLN A 460 -23.35 -21.50 25.13
N LEU A 461 -23.47 -22.82 25.02
CA LEU A 461 -24.11 -23.49 23.90
C LEU A 461 -25.63 -23.46 24.04
N SER A 462 -26.33 -23.03 22.99
CA SER A 462 -27.78 -23.23 22.89
C SER A 462 -28.11 -24.72 22.69
N ASP A 463 -29.35 -25.13 22.98
CA ASP A 463 -29.77 -26.53 22.77
C ASP A 463 -29.61 -26.98 21.30
N ASP A 464 -29.81 -26.06 20.34
CA ASP A 464 -29.58 -26.32 18.92
C ASP A 464 -28.09 -26.47 18.58
N ASP A 465 -27.22 -25.63 19.16
CA ASP A 465 -25.77 -25.76 18.99
C ASP A 465 -25.24 -27.05 19.60
N TRP A 466 -25.76 -27.43 20.77
CA TRP A 466 -25.50 -28.72 21.41
C TRP A 466 -25.90 -29.88 20.51
N THR A 467 -27.08 -29.79 19.89
CA THR A 467 -27.58 -30.82 18.97
C THR A 467 -26.69 -30.93 17.71
N LYS A 468 -26.28 -29.80 17.13
CA LYS A 468 -25.36 -29.75 15.98
C LYS A 468 -24.00 -30.33 16.32
N LEU A 469 -23.48 -29.99 17.50
CA LEU A 469 -22.21 -30.54 17.99
C LEU A 469 -22.29 -32.02 18.24
N ALA A 470 -23.28 -32.49 18.99
CA ALA A 470 -23.44 -33.90 19.32
C ALA A 470 -23.49 -34.78 18.05
N ARG A 471 -24.17 -34.31 17.00
CA ARG A 471 -24.22 -35.01 15.71
C ARG A 471 -22.87 -35.14 15.02
N ARG A 472 -22.02 -34.11 15.07
CA ARG A 472 -20.71 -34.09 14.38
C ARG A 472 -19.55 -34.54 15.26
N MET A 473 -19.73 -34.58 16.57
CA MET A 473 -18.71 -35.00 17.53
C MET A 473 -18.37 -36.48 17.36
N GLY A 474 -19.36 -37.32 17.02
CA GLY A 474 -19.13 -38.72 16.64
C GLY A 474 -18.24 -38.84 15.41
N GLU A 475 -18.57 -38.15 14.32
CA GLU A 475 -17.81 -38.15 13.07
C GLU A 475 -16.35 -37.68 13.27
N ILE A 476 -16.14 -36.65 14.09
CA ILE A 476 -14.78 -36.16 14.42
C ILE A 476 -14.02 -37.14 15.31
N SER A 477 -14.70 -37.76 16.27
CA SER A 477 -14.06 -38.71 17.20
C SER A 477 -13.65 -40.01 16.49
N GLU A 478 -14.38 -40.41 15.46
CA GLU A 478 -14.09 -41.60 14.65
C GLU A 478 -13.10 -41.32 13.52
N ALA A 479 -12.98 -40.06 13.08
CA ALA A 479 -12.07 -39.68 12.00
C ALA A 479 -10.60 -39.94 12.38
N PRO A 480 -9.77 -40.47 11.44
CA PRO A 480 -8.37 -40.76 11.69
C PRO A 480 -7.50 -39.48 11.64
N ILE A 481 -7.77 -38.52 12.53
CA ILE A 481 -7.06 -37.26 12.67
C ILE A 481 -6.23 -37.22 13.96
N PHE A 482 -4.92 -37.03 13.82
CA PHE A 482 -3.97 -37.02 14.93
C PHE A 482 -3.42 -35.60 15.10
N VAL A 483 -3.47 -35.07 16.31
CA VAL A 483 -2.95 -33.73 16.63
C VAL A 483 -1.86 -33.86 17.68
N ASP A 484 -0.70 -33.29 17.37
CA ASP A 484 0.46 -33.22 18.26
C ASP A 484 0.86 -31.75 18.42
N ASP A 485 0.74 -31.24 19.64
CA ASP A 485 1.01 -29.85 20.02
C ASP A 485 2.29 -29.70 20.85
N THR A 486 3.22 -30.66 20.75
CA THR A 486 4.50 -30.57 21.47
C THR A 486 5.28 -29.35 20.97
N PRO A 487 5.60 -28.37 21.83
CA PRO A 487 6.32 -27.17 21.40
C PRO A 487 7.76 -27.51 20.96
N SER A 488 8.31 -26.71 20.04
CA SER A 488 9.72 -26.77 19.64
C SER A 488 10.23 -28.14 19.13
N MET A 489 9.38 -28.94 18.47
CA MET A 489 9.81 -30.22 17.88
C MET A 489 10.78 -30.02 16.72
N ASN A 490 11.81 -30.86 16.67
CA ASN A 490 12.73 -30.95 15.54
C ASN A 490 12.22 -31.92 14.45
N LEU A 491 12.85 -31.89 13.26
CA LEU A 491 12.40 -32.70 12.12
C LEU A 491 12.54 -34.22 12.36
N MET A 492 13.52 -34.64 13.18
CA MET A 492 13.69 -36.05 13.51
C MET A 492 12.55 -36.58 14.37
N GLU A 493 12.07 -35.79 15.33
CA GLU A 493 10.94 -36.13 16.19
C GLU A 493 9.64 -36.22 15.40
N ILE A 494 9.38 -35.22 14.53
CA ILE A 494 8.22 -35.24 13.62
C ILE A 494 8.29 -36.50 12.74
N ARG A 495 9.45 -36.81 12.16
CA ARG A 495 9.65 -38.00 11.32
C ARG A 495 9.41 -39.30 12.08
N ALA A 496 9.91 -39.40 13.32
CA ALA A 496 9.73 -40.59 14.15
C ALA A 496 8.25 -40.80 14.54
N LYS A 497 7.56 -39.73 14.92
CA LYS A 497 6.11 -39.76 15.23
C LYS A 497 5.28 -40.09 13.99
N ALA A 498 5.58 -39.46 12.85
CA ALA A 498 4.92 -39.74 11.57
C ALA A 498 5.10 -41.19 11.13
N ARG A 499 6.31 -41.77 11.25
CA ARG A 499 6.55 -43.19 10.95
C ARG A 499 5.71 -44.13 11.82
N ARG A 500 5.59 -43.81 13.11
CA ARG A 500 4.76 -44.59 14.06
C ARG A 500 3.29 -44.54 13.69
N LEU A 501 2.78 -43.37 13.32
CA LEU A 501 1.41 -43.19 12.83
C LEU A 501 1.20 -43.88 11.48
N LYS A 502 2.20 -43.87 10.59
CA LYS A 502 2.16 -44.61 9.32
C LYS A 502 2.02 -46.12 9.52
N GLN A 503 2.75 -46.69 10.47
CA GLN A 503 2.69 -48.12 10.76
C GLN A 503 1.37 -48.55 11.40
N ARG A 504 0.80 -47.72 12.29
CA ARG A 504 -0.42 -48.08 13.04
C ARG A 504 -1.72 -47.74 12.32
N HIS A 505 -1.72 -46.65 11.57
CA HIS A 505 -2.94 -46.05 11.01
C HIS A 505 -2.84 -45.71 9.52
N ASP A 506 -1.79 -46.19 8.83
CA ASP A 506 -1.56 -45.94 7.39
C ASP A 506 -1.64 -44.45 7.00
N LEU A 507 -1.01 -43.58 7.81
CA LEU A 507 -0.94 -42.13 7.62
C LEU A 507 -0.73 -41.72 6.14
N LYS A 508 -1.63 -40.88 5.61
CA LYS A 508 -1.64 -40.41 4.22
C LYS A 508 -1.26 -38.94 4.07
N LEU A 509 -1.56 -38.13 5.09
CA LEU A 509 -1.33 -36.69 5.06
C LEU A 509 -0.63 -36.24 6.35
N ILE A 510 0.37 -35.38 6.20
CA ILE A 510 1.04 -34.70 7.31
C ILE A 510 0.91 -33.19 7.07
N VAL A 511 0.40 -32.49 8.07
CA VAL A 511 0.35 -31.04 8.15
C VAL A 511 1.27 -30.60 9.27
N VAL A 512 2.17 -29.66 8.98
CA VAL A 512 3.07 -29.06 9.97
C VAL A 512 2.78 -27.56 10.02
N ASP A 513 2.43 -27.05 11.20
CA ASP A 513 2.00 -25.67 11.43
C ASP A 513 2.63 -25.12 12.74
N TYR A 514 3.77 -24.43 12.75
CA TYR A 514 4.53 -23.77 11.67
C TYR A 514 5.95 -24.31 11.55
N LEU A 515 6.39 -24.68 10.33
CA LEU A 515 7.76 -25.14 10.03
C LEU A 515 8.87 -24.15 10.47
N GLN A 516 8.55 -22.86 10.59
CA GLN A 516 9.52 -21.79 10.93
C GLN A 516 10.01 -21.83 12.38
N LEU A 517 9.29 -22.49 13.30
CA LEU A 517 9.70 -22.66 14.71
C LEU A 517 10.54 -23.91 14.94
N MET A 518 10.89 -24.62 13.86
CA MET A 518 11.76 -25.78 13.96
C MET A 518 13.19 -25.31 14.19
N THR A 519 13.71 -25.56 15.38
CA THR A 519 15.13 -25.45 15.67
C THR A 519 15.89 -26.57 14.97
N SER A 520 16.96 -26.21 14.27
CA SER A 520 17.87 -27.11 13.54
C SER A 520 18.42 -28.25 14.40
#